data_AF-A0A848ELQ5-F1
#
_entry.id   AF-A0A848ELQ5-F1
#
_cell.length_a   1.000
_cell.length_b   1.000
_cell.length_c   1.000
_cell.angle_alpha   90.00
_cell.angle_beta   90.00
_cell.angle_gamma   90.00
#
_symmetry.space_group_name_H-M   'P 1'
#
loop_
_entity.id
_entity.type
_entity.pdbx_description
1 polymer ?
#
loop_
_entity_poly.entity_id
_entity_poly.type
_entity_poly.pdbx_seq_one_letter_code
_entity_poly.pdbx_strand_id
1 'polypeptide(L)'
;MESLSKLRPHHFQEYRYWRQDYDDLNPVSVQTQFSTLRVFIRWVEDYGAIERGMHKHARVPTPDNTRDTKLETSRANLILNYLSKFEYASYRHTLFAFLWHTSMRISSARAIDLEDFHPSENYVEIRHRPEQDTPLKNK
;
A
#
# COMPACT_ATOMS: atom_id res chain seq x y z
N MET A 1 -4.69 -17.25 29.09
CA MET A 1 -3.80 -17.25 27.91
C MET A 1 -3.49 -18.70 27.56
N GLU A 2 -4.48 -19.45 27.06
CA GLU A 2 -4.26 -20.85 26.67
C GLU A 2 -3.45 -20.90 25.37
N SER A 3 -2.15 -20.90 25.56
CA SER A 3 -1.18 -21.78 24.90
C SER A 3 -1.22 -21.80 23.37
N LEU A 4 -0.50 -20.85 22.76
CA LEU A 4 0.08 -20.98 21.42
C LEU A 4 0.82 -22.32 21.20
N SER A 5 1.20 -23.03 22.26
CA SER A 5 1.77 -24.38 22.17
C SER A 5 0.83 -25.44 21.57
N LYS A 6 -0.49 -25.16 21.46
CA LYS A 6 -1.44 -26.04 20.75
C LYS A 6 -1.43 -25.82 19.23
N LEU A 7 -0.65 -24.88 18.71
CA LEU A 7 -0.58 -24.59 17.27
C LEU A 7 -0.02 -25.79 16.50
N ARG A 8 -0.74 -26.20 15.46
CA ARG A 8 -0.39 -27.33 14.59
C ARG A 8 -0.35 -26.85 13.14
N PRO A 9 0.41 -27.51 12.26
CA PRO A 9 0.53 -27.11 10.85
C PRO A 9 -0.81 -26.95 10.10
N HIS A 10 -1.81 -27.80 10.41
CA HIS A 10 -3.12 -27.76 9.73
C HIS A 10 -3.92 -26.48 10.04
N HIS A 11 -3.73 -25.85 11.21
CA HIS A 11 -4.41 -24.61 11.56
C HIS A 11 -4.08 -23.47 10.59
N PHE A 12 -2.89 -23.45 9.98
CA PHE A 12 -2.56 -22.46 8.95
C PHE A 12 -3.38 -22.65 7.68
N GLN A 13 -3.66 -23.90 7.31
CA GLN A 13 -4.46 -24.22 6.15
C GLN A 13 -5.95 -23.92 6.40
N GLU A 14 -6.45 -24.25 7.59
CA GLU A 14 -7.81 -23.90 8.01
C GLU A 14 -8.03 -22.39 8.05
N TYR A 15 -7.09 -21.65 8.65
CA TYR A 15 -7.13 -20.19 8.65
C TYR A 15 -7.15 -19.64 7.22
N ARG A 16 -6.34 -20.22 6.31
CA ARG A 16 -6.33 -19.81 4.90
C ARG A 16 -7.70 -19.99 4.25
N TYR A 17 -8.28 -21.17 4.34
CA TYR A 17 -9.60 -21.46 3.76
C TYR A 17 -10.66 -20.56 4.35
N TRP A 18 -10.64 -20.35 5.67
CA TRP A 18 -11.58 -19.44 6.30
C TRP A 18 -11.48 -18.01 5.76
N ARG A 19 -10.27 -17.46 5.57
CA ARG A 19 -10.08 -16.13 4.98
C ARG A 19 -10.50 -16.05 3.51
N GLN A 20 -10.28 -17.11 2.73
CA GLN A 20 -10.59 -17.13 1.29
C GLN A 20 -12.08 -17.38 1.03
N ASP A 21 -12.65 -18.40 1.66
CA ASP A 21 -13.96 -18.95 1.29
C ASP A 21 -15.09 -18.34 2.13
N TYR A 22 -14.82 -18.01 3.40
CA TYR A 22 -15.85 -17.50 4.32
C TYR A 22 -15.94 -15.98 4.31
N ASP A 23 -14.78 -15.32 4.23
CA ASP A 23 -14.67 -13.85 4.23
C ASP A 23 -14.55 -13.25 2.81
N ASP A 24 -14.55 -14.08 1.77
CA ASP A 24 -14.37 -13.70 0.34
C ASP A 24 -13.21 -12.71 0.14
N LEU A 25 -12.12 -12.93 0.88
CA LEU A 25 -11.02 -11.98 0.90
C LEU A 25 -10.20 -12.12 -0.38
N ASN A 26 -9.92 -11.00 -1.04
CA ASN A 26 -9.15 -11.03 -2.27
C ASN A 26 -7.74 -11.65 -2.07
N PRO A 27 -7.17 -12.30 -3.10
CA PRO A 27 -5.90 -13.03 -2.97
C PRO A 27 -4.71 -12.21 -2.46
N VAL A 28 -4.63 -10.92 -2.82
CA VAL A 28 -3.54 -10.00 -2.39
C VAL A 28 -3.63 -9.71 -0.88
N SER A 29 -4.85 -9.51 -0.38
CA SER A 29 -5.11 -9.33 1.04
C SER A 29 -4.76 -10.60 1.83
N VAL A 30 -5.10 -11.78 1.32
CA VAL A 30 -4.73 -13.06 1.95
C VAL A 30 -3.21 -13.23 1.98
N GLN A 31 -2.51 -12.93 0.87
CA GLN A 31 -1.05 -12.93 0.82
C GLN A 31 -0.44 -12.01 1.88
N THR A 32 -0.97 -10.79 2.01
CA THR A 32 -0.50 -9.79 2.98
C THR A 32 -0.68 -10.30 4.41
N GLN A 33 -1.87 -10.82 4.75
CA GLN A 33 -2.16 -11.38 6.07
C GLN A 33 -1.26 -12.58 6.40
N PHE A 34 -1.05 -13.50 5.46
CA PHE A 34 -0.19 -14.66 5.66
C PHE A 34 1.29 -14.28 5.79
N SER A 35 1.74 -13.24 5.08
CA SER A 35 3.09 -12.71 5.23
C SER A 35 3.32 -12.17 6.64
N THR A 36 2.37 -11.38 7.15
CA THR A 36 2.40 -10.88 8.54
C THR A 36 2.34 -12.02 9.55
N LEU A 37 1.44 -12.98 9.36
CA LEU A 37 1.29 -14.15 10.24
C LEU A 37 2.59 -14.96 10.30
N ARG A 38 3.23 -15.23 9.16
CA ARG A 38 4.51 -15.95 9.10
C ARG A 38 5.59 -15.23 9.91
N VAL A 39 5.70 -13.90 9.78
CA VAL A 39 6.66 -13.10 10.54
C VAL A 39 6.36 -13.15 12.04
N PHE A 40 5.10 -13.06 12.42
CA PHE A 40 4.67 -13.18 13.82
C PHE A 40 5.02 -14.56 14.41
N ILE A 41 4.70 -15.66 13.72
CA ILE A 41 5.02 -17.01 14.19
C ILE A 41 6.53 -17.21 14.34
N ARG A 42 7.32 -16.69 13.40
CA ARG A 42 8.79 -16.71 13.52
C ARG A 42 9.26 -15.98 14.79
N TRP A 43 8.67 -14.83 15.12
CA TRP A 43 8.97 -14.13 16.37
C TRP A 43 8.57 -14.95 17.61
N VAL A 44 7.42 -15.65 17.60
CA VAL A 44 6.99 -16.52 18.70
C VAL A 44 7.95 -17.71 18.89
N GLU A 45 8.48 -18.27 17.81
CA GLU A 45 9.53 -19.30 17.85
C GLU A 45 10.82 -18.78 18.48
N ASP A 46 11.26 -17.58 18.08
CA ASP A 46 12.47 -16.93 18.61
C ASP A 46 12.31 -16.62 20.12
N TYR A 47 11.09 -16.28 20.54
CA TYR A 47 10.72 -16.11 21.95
C TYR A 47 10.65 -17.44 22.73
N GLY A 48 10.66 -18.58 22.05
CA GLY A 48 10.66 -19.91 22.68
C GLY A 48 9.29 -20.41 23.15
N ALA A 49 8.18 -19.82 22.66
CA ALA A 49 6.84 -20.23 23.07
C ALA A 49 6.26 -21.40 22.25
N ILE A 50 6.85 -21.74 21.10
CA ILE A 50 6.45 -22.85 20.23
C ILE A 50 7.68 -23.50 19.57
N GLU A 51 7.48 -24.67 18.94
CA GLU A 51 8.51 -25.39 18.19
C GLU A 51 9.08 -24.56 17.02
N ARG A 52 10.41 -24.57 16.87
CA ARG A 52 11.09 -23.88 15.77
C ARG A 52 10.69 -24.45 14.40
N GLY A 53 10.51 -23.56 13.43
CA GLY A 53 10.15 -23.93 12.06
C GLY A 53 8.66 -23.97 11.77
N MET A 54 7.79 -23.75 12.76
CA MET A 54 6.34 -23.67 12.60
C MET A 54 5.90 -22.63 11.53
N HIS A 55 6.59 -21.50 11.42
CA HIS A 55 6.37 -20.41 10.46
C HIS A 55 6.49 -20.88 9.00
N LYS A 56 7.21 -21.97 8.74
CA LYS A 56 7.35 -22.55 7.40
C LYS A 56 6.01 -23.12 6.90
N HIS A 57 5.15 -23.56 7.82
CA HIS A 57 3.81 -24.08 7.51
C HIS A 57 2.80 -22.98 7.16
N ALA A 58 3.05 -21.72 7.54
CA ALA A 58 2.33 -20.56 7.02
C ALA A 58 2.76 -20.28 5.56
N ARG A 59 2.26 -21.09 4.62
CA ARG A 59 2.55 -20.96 3.18
C ARG A 59 1.82 -19.75 2.61
N VAL A 60 2.56 -18.65 2.45
CA VAL A 60 2.08 -17.42 1.83
C VAL A 60 1.65 -17.72 0.39
N PRO A 61 0.38 -17.49 0.01
CA PRO A 61 -0.06 -17.65 -1.37
C PRO A 61 0.57 -16.59 -2.27
N THR A 62 0.88 -16.96 -3.50
CA THR A 62 1.22 -16.01 -4.56
C THR A 62 -0.06 -15.70 -5.31
N PRO A 63 -0.56 -14.45 -5.31
CA PRO A 63 -1.70 -14.07 -6.11
C PRO A 63 -1.29 -14.00 -7.59
N ASP A 64 -2.13 -14.53 -8.48
CA ASP A 64 -1.90 -14.48 -9.94
C ASP A 64 -2.19 -13.09 -10.54
N ASN A 65 -2.80 -12.18 -9.77
CA ASN A 65 -3.30 -10.89 -10.27
C ASN A 65 -2.51 -9.71 -9.71
N THR A 66 -1.50 -9.25 -10.44
CA THR A 66 -1.06 -7.86 -10.37
C THR A 66 -2.04 -6.99 -11.15
N ARG A 67 -2.64 -6.00 -10.49
CA ARG A 67 -3.55 -5.07 -11.16
C ARG A 67 -2.75 -4.09 -12.02
N ASP A 68 -2.65 -4.36 -13.32
CA ASP A 68 -1.93 -3.51 -14.29
C ASP A 68 -2.80 -2.40 -14.90
N THR A 69 -3.87 -1.99 -14.21
CA THR A 69 -4.74 -0.92 -14.69
C THR A 69 -3.98 0.41 -14.69
N LYS A 70 -3.72 0.95 -15.88
CA LYS A 70 -3.13 2.28 -16.08
C LYS A 70 -4.18 3.23 -16.64
N LEU A 71 -3.99 4.52 -16.39
CA LEU A 71 -4.78 5.55 -17.04
C LEU A 71 -4.18 5.80 -18.43
N GLU A 72 -4.97 5.51 -19.48
CA GLU A 72 -4.57 5.77 -20.86
C GLU A 72 -4.36 7.27 -21.12
N THR A 73 -3.31 7.61 -21.88
CA THR A 73 -2.97 9.00 -22.24
C THR A 73 -4.14 9.74 -22.90
N SER A 74 -4.89 9.07 -23.77
CA SER A 74 -6.08 9.64 -24.41
C SER A 74 -7.13 10.06 -23.39
N ARG A 75 -7.38 9.23 -22.37
CA ARG A 75 -8.32 9.53 -21.29
C ARG A 75 -7.81 10.64 -20.39
N ALA A 76 -6.51 10.65 -20.07
CA ALA A 76 -5.91 11.73 -19.29
C ALA A 76 -6.03 13.09 -20.01
N ASN A 77 -5.77 13.13 -21.32
CA ASN A 77 -5.92 14.34 -22.13
C ASN A 77 -7.38 14.85 -22.16
N LEU A 78 -8.37 13.95 -22.23
CA LEU A 78 -9.78 14.35 -22.12
C LEU A 78 -10.09 14.98 -20.76
N ILE A 79 -9.57 14.41 -19.67
CA ILE A 79 -9.73 14.96 -18.32
C ILE A 79 -9.07 16.35 -18.22
N LEU A 80 -7.82 16.48 -18.70
CA LEU A 80 -7.09 17.76 -18.68
C LEU A 80 -7.80 18.83 -19.50
N ASN A 81 -8.31 18.49 -20.69
CA ASN A 81 -9.05 19.43 -21.54
C ASN A 81 -10.36 19.88 -20.90
N TYR A 82 -11.07 18.97 -20.21
CA TYR A 82 -12.27 19.34 -19.47
C TYR A 82 -11.92 20.27 -18.30
N LEU A 83 -10.93 19.90 -17.48
CA LEU A 83 -10.52 20.67 -16.31
C LEU A 83 -9.97 22.04 -16.69
N SER A 84 -9.18 22.14 -17.77
CA SER A 84 -8.64 23.42 -18.23
C SER A 84 -9.71 24.36 -18.80
N LYS A 85 -10.80 23.81 -19.36
CA LYS A 85 -11.91 24.60 -19.94
C LYS A 85 -12.94 25.03 -18.91
N PHE A 86 -13.27 24.16 -17.95
CA PHE A 86 -14.42 24.34 -17.06
C PHE A 86 -14.06 24.48 -15.58
N GLU A 87 -12.91 23.96 -15.14
CA GLU A 87 -12.46 23.99 -13.74
C GLU A 87 -11.04 24.56 -13.63
N TYR A 88 -10.71 25.56 -14.46
CA TYR A 88 -9.36 26.10 -14.56
C TYR A 88 -8.82 26.58 -13.20
N ALA A 89 -7.52 26.37 -12.97
CA ALA A 89 -6.81 26.62 -11.72
C ALA A 89 -7.47 26.10 -10.41
N SER A 90 -8.52 25.27 -10.51
CA SER A 90 -9.11 24.62 -9.33
C SER A 90 -8.15 23.60 -8.71
N TYR A 91 -8.42 23.21 -7.47
CA TYR A 91 -7.71 22.12 -6.81
C TYR A 91 -7.69 20.85 -7.66
N ARG A 92 -8.83 20.47 -8.26
CA ARG A 92 -8.94 19.26 -9.10
C ARG A 92 -8.09 19.35 -10.35
N HIS A 93 -8.09 20.51 -11.01
CA HIS A 93 -7.27 20.75 -12.19
C HIS A 93 -5.78 20.67 -11.86
N THR A 94 -5.33 21.45 -10.88
CA THR A 94 -3.91 21.52 -10.49
C THR A 94 -3.42 20.16 -9.99
N LEU A 95 -4.16 19.50 -9.10
CA LEU A 95 -3.77 18.20 -8.56
C LEU A 95 -3.69 17.13 -9.66
N PHE A 96 -4.68 17.06 -10.55
CA PHE A 96 -4.68 16.06 -11.62
C PHE A 96 -3.52 16.28 -12.59
N ALA A 97 -3.31 17.51 -13.05
CA ALA A 97 -2.20 17.86 -13.93
C ALA A 97 -0.86 17.53 -13.27
N PHE A 98 -0.70 17.91 -12.00
CA PHE A 98 0.53 17.67 -11.26
C PHE A 98 0.84 16.18 -11.09
N LEU A 99 -0.13 15.36 -10.69
CA LEU A 99 0.03 13.91 -10.57
C LEU A 99 0.29 13.25 -11.92
N TRP A 100 -0.38 13.69 -12.98
CA TRP A 100 -0.21 13.16 -14.33
C TRP A 100 1.21 13.39 -14.86
N HIS A 101 1.76 14.60 -14.66
CA HIS A 101 3.08 14.97 -15.18
C HIS A 101 4.25 14.45 -14.34
N THR A 102 4.07 14.31 -13.03
CA THR A 102 5.16 13.88 -12.13
C THR A 102 5.12 12.40 -11.81
N SER A 103 3.99 11.72 -12.05
CA SER A 103 3.73 10.34 -11.62
C SER A 103 3.96 10.10 -10.12
N MET A 104 3.93 11.16 -9.31
CA MET A 104 4.23 11.02 -7.89
C MET A 104 3.10 10.33 -7.13
N ARG A 105 3.44 9.78 -5.97
CA ARG A 105 2.44 9.21 -5.08
C ARG A 105 1.54 10.32 -4.52
N ILE A 106 0.26 10.04 -4.36
CA ILE A 106 -0.71 10.98 -3.79
C ILE A 106 -0.29 11.49 -2.39
N SER A 107 0.36 10.65 -1.59
CA SER A 107 0.89 11.05 -0.29
C SER A 107 2.03 12.05 -0.40
N SER A 108 2.88 11.92 -1.42
CA SER A 108 3.95 12.88 -1.71
C SER A 108 3.36 14.20 -2.18
N ALA A 109 2.36 14.16 -3.06
CA ALA A 109 1.66 15.37 -3.49
C ALA A 109 1.00 16.11 -2.31
N ARG A 110 0.45 15.37 -1.35
CA ARG A 110 -0.16 15.94 -0.13
C ARG A 110 0.85 16.58 0.82
N ALA A 111 2.12 16.18 0.78
CA ALA A 111 3.15 16.67 1.71
C ALA A 111 3.85 17.97 1.23
N ILE A 112 3.55 18.41 0.01
CA ILE A 112 4.11 19.62 -0.58
C ILE A 112 3.52 20.85 0.11
N ASP A 113 4.39 21.77 0.48
CA ASP A 113 4.05 23.09 0.98
C ASP A 113 4.51 24.18 -0.01
N LEU A 114 4.07 25.43 0.18
CA LEU A 114 4.44 26.56 -0.69
C LEU A 114 5.95 26.81 -0.72
N GLU A 115 6.64 26.55 0.39
CA GLU A 115 8.11 26.65 0.49
C GLU A 115 8.87 25.59 -0.32
N ASP A 116 8.19 24.53 -0.76
CA ASP A 116 8.79 23.47 -1.58
C ASP A 116 8.75 23.78 -3.07
N PHE A 117 8.02 24.82 -3.49
CA PHE A 117 7.86 25.17 -4.90
C PHE A 117 8.89 26.21 -5.34
N HIS A 118 9.66 25.86 -6.37
CA HIS A 118 10.73 26.69 -6.93
C HIS A 118 10.36 27.15 -8.34
N PRO A 119 9.60 28.25 -8.49
CA PRO A 119 9.06 28.68 -9.78
C PRO A 119 10.13 29.14 -10.77
N SER A 120 11.28 29.64 -10.31
CA SER A 120 12.38 30.05 -11.18
C SER A 120 13.00 28.87 -11.95
N GLU A 121 12.99 27.69 -11.35
CA GLU A 121 13.62 26.47 -11.86
C GLU A 121 12.59 25.39 -12.23
N ASN A 122 11.30 25.67 -12.05
CA ASN A 122 10.16 24.81 -12.38
C ASN A 122 10.22 23.40 -11.72
N TYR A 123 10.56 23.34 -10.44
CA TYR A 123 10.52 22.09 -9.69
C TYR A 123 9.81 22.24 -8.33
N VAL A 124 9.46 21.10 -7.75
CA VAL A 124 8.97 20.98 -6.38
C VAL A 124 9.86 20.01 -5.62
N GLU A 125 10.32 20.39 -4.44
CA GLU A 125 11.11 19.54 -3.56
C GLU A 125 10.20 18.70 -2.65
N ILE A 126 10.50 17.41 -2.50
CA ILE A 126 9.75 16.55 -1.59
C ILE A 126 10.51 16.45 -0.26
N ARG A 127 10.05 17.17 0.75
CA ARG A 127 10.67 17.18 2.08
C ARG A 127 9.94 16.28 3.06
N HIS A 128 10.70 15.50 3.82
CA HIS A 128 10.13 14.68 4.88
C HIS A 128 10.01 15.48 6.17
N ARG A 129 8.77 15.80 6.57
CA ARG A 129 8.44 16.54 7.82
C ARG A 129 7.71 15.61 8.80
N PRO A 130 8.43 14.87 9.68
CA PRO A 130 7.82 13.85 10.55
C PRO A 130 7.00 14.46 11.69
N GLU A 131 7.30 15.70 12.07
CA GLU A 131 6.66 16.43 13.17
C GLU A 131 5.39 17.18 12.73
N GLN A 132 5.06 17.14 11.43
CA GLN A 132 3.87 17.78 10.87
C GLN A 132 2.82 16.73 10.47
N ASP A 133 1.58 17.17 10.23
CA ASP A 133 0.44 16.33 9.87
C ASP A 133 0.55 15.61 8.51
N THR A 134 1.61 15.87 7.73
CA THR A 134 1.82 15.33 6.38
C THR A 134 3.14 14.56 6.22
N PRO A 135 3.45 13.56 7.07
CA PRO A 135 4.70 12.82 6.96
C PRO A 135 4.70 11.93 5.71
N LEU A 136 5.84 11.85 5.02
CA LEU A 136 6.00 10.89 3.92
C LEU A 136 6.09 9.46 4.48
N LYS A 137 5.36 8.53 3.86
CA LYS A 137 5.37 7.11 4.23
C LYS A 137 6.73 6.48 3.91
N ASN A 138 7.28 5.76 4.90
CA ASN A 138 8.57 5.06 4.90
C ASN A 138 9.79 6.02 4.89
N LYS A 139 10.47 6.10 6.04
CA LYS A 139 11.90 6.36 6.11
C LYS A 139 12.63 5.02 6.05
#